data_AF-A0A954N0X4-F1
#
_entry.id   AF-A0A954N0X4-F1
#
_cell.length_a   1.000
_cell.length_b   1.000
_cell.length_c   1.000
_cell.angle_alpha   90.00
_cell.angle_beta   90.00
_cell.angle_gamma   90.00
#
_symmetry.space_group_name_H-M   'P 1'
#
loop_
_entity.id
_entity.type
_entity.pdbx_description
1 polymer ?
#
loop_
_entity_poly.entity_id
_entity_poly.type
_entity_poly.pdbx_seq_one_letter_code
_entity_poly.pdbx_strand_id
1 'polypeptide(L)'
;TGTLNLDDYHILGSEFSNLWGSFSIQGEYVAVLGTQNNGESMILNGGYVEAGYWLTGEHKNYLRQQGIYGGVTPHSNFFRVDGDCGICTGPGAWELVGRVSTIDLTNNNINGGTMTNFSAGLNWYYTIRSRIMFDYVHAGLDRNGVDSAAHIFATRFQYAF
;
A
#
# COMPACT_ATOMS: atom_id res chain seq x y z
N THR A 1 -20.93 -4.44 -2.28
CA THR A 1 -21.81 -5.62 -2.46
C THR A 1 -22.49 -5.93 -1.15
N GLY A 2 -23.73 -6.44 -1.17
CA GLY A 2 -24.41 -6.92 0.05
C GLY A 2 -23.93 -8.31 0.46
N THR A 3 -24.69 -9.00 1.31
CA THR A 3 -24.43 -10.41 1.67
C THR A 3 -24.59 -11.32 0.45
N LEU A 4 -23.61 -12.19 0.21
CA LEU A 4 -23.65 -13.22 -0.84
C LEU A 4 -23.93 -14.58 -0.18
N ASN A 5 -24.95 -15.30 -0.65
CA ASN A 5 -25.23 -16.67 -0.21
C ASN A 5 -24.50 -17.62 -1.16
N LEU A 6 -23.57 -18.40 -0.60
CA LEU A 6 -22.71 -19.33 -1.31
C LEU A 6 -22.81 -20.70 -0.65
N ASP A 7 -22.78 -21.75 -1.46
CA ASP A 7 -22.70 -23.13 -0.98
C ASP A 7 -21.25 -23.48 -0.59
N ASP A 8 -20.30 -23.00 -1.40
CA ASP A 8 -18.86 -23.14 -1.19
C ASP A 8 -18.08 -21.93 -1.76
N TYR A 9 -16.88 -21.72 -1.22
CA TYR A 9 -15.92 -20.78 -1.81
C TYR A 9 -14.47 -21.19 -1.51
N HIS A 10 -13.58 -20.78 -2.41
CA HIS A 10 -12.14 -20.93 -2.34
C HIS A 10 -11.48 -19.56 -2.53
N ILE A 11 -10.38 -19.35 -1.83
CA ILE A 11 -9.56 -18.14 -1.95
C ILE A 11 -8.19 -18.55 -2.45
N LEU A 12 -7.75 -17.93 -3.54
CA LEU A 12 -6.41 -18.09 -4.08
C LEU A 12 -5.71 -16.74 -3.98
N GLY A 13 -4.53 -16.73 -3.36
CA GLY A 13 -3.69 -15.55 -3.22
C GLY A 13 -2.30 -15.81 -3.80
N SER A 14 -1.73 -14.81 -4.45
CA SER A 14 -0.33 -14.79 -4.85
C SER A 14 0.32 -13.47 -4.43
N GLU A 15 1.58 -13.56 -3.99
CA GLU A 15 2.35 -12.43 -3.50
C GLU A 15 3.72 -12.43 -4.18
N PHE A 16 4.25 -11.25 -4.45
CA PHE A 16 5.65 -11.09 -4.86
C PHE A 16 6.25 -9.86 -4.18
N SER A 17 7.55 -9.90 -3.94
CA SER A 17 8.28 -8.75 -3.42
C SER A 17 9.76 -8.81 -3.81
N ASN A 18 10.32 -7.65 -4.12
CA ASN A 18 11.74 -7.49 -4.40
C ASN A 18 12.30 -6.19 -3.82
N LEU A 19 13.58 -6.21 -3.46
CA LEU A 19 14.30 -5.08 -2.87
C LEU A 19 15.68 -4.97 -3.53
N TRP A 20 15.92 -3.83 -4.16
CA TRP A 20 17.19 -3.49 -4.82
C TRP A 20 17.72 -2.19 -4.23
N GLY A 21 18.46 -2.31 -3.13
CA GLY A 21 18.96 -1.16 -2.38
C GLY A 21 17.80 -0.26 -1.95
N SER A 22 17.84 0.99 -2.40
CA SER A 22 16.82 2.02 -2.09
C SER A 22 15.51 1.86 -2.83
N PHE A 23 15.42 0.96 -3.82
CA PHE A 23 14.17 0.66 -4.51
C PHE A 23 13.53 -0.62 -3.98
N SER A 24 12.22 -0.58 -3.77
CA SER A 24 11.43 -1.77 -3.44
C SER A 24 10.19 -1.85 -4.32
N ILE A 25 9.76 -3.05 -4.65
CA ILE A 25 8.51 -3.32 -5.32
C ILE A 25 7.84 -4.55 -4.71
N GLN A 26 6.53 -4.49 -4.53
CA GLN A 26 5.74 -5.61 -4.05
C GLN A 26 4.38 -5.61 -4.72
N GLY A 27 3.71 -6.75 -4.70
CA GLY A 27 2.34 -6.84 -5.12
C GLY A 27 1.68 -8.12 -4.63
N GLU A 28 0.36 -8.06 -4.60
CA GLU A 28 -0.50 -9.14 -4.16
C GLU A 28 -1.71 -9.19 -5.07
N TYR A 29 -2.19 -10.39 -5.36
CA TYR A 29 -3.41 -10.62 -6.10
C TYR A 29 -4.20 -11.73 -5.42
N VAL A 30 -5.50 -11.49 -5.22
CA VAL A 30 -6.42 -12.42 -4.58
C VAL A 30 -7.62 -12.61 -5.48
N ALA A 31 -8.02 -13.87 -5.66
CA ALA A 31 -9.25 -14.27 -6.33
C ALA A 31 -10.10 -15.16 -5.40
N VAL A 32 -11.38 -14.86 -5.34
CA VAL A 32 -12.40 -15.66 -4.66
C VAL A 32 -13.22 -16.37 -5.73
N LEU A 33 -13.19 -17.69 -5.69
CA LEU A 33 -13.95 -18.58 -6.56
C LEU A 33 -15.04 -19.20 -5.71
N GLY A 34 -16.31 -19.12 -6.11
CA GLY A 34 -17.38 -19.74 -5.33
C GLY A 34 -18.57 -20.15 -6.17
N THR A 35 -19.42 -20.95 -5.56
CA THR A 35 -20.68 -21.41 -6.14
C THR A 35 -21.83 -20.80 -5.37
N GLN A 36 -22.68 -20.05 -6.06
CA GLN A 36 -23.90 -19.49 -5.47
C GLN A 36 -24.96 -20.57 -5.30
N ASN A 37 -25.90 -20.39 -4.37
CA ASN A 37 -26.97 -21.37 -4.09
C ASN A 37 -27.90 -21.66 -5.30
N ASN A 38 -27.87 -20.81 -6.33
CA ASN A 38 -28.56 -21.04 -7.60
C ASN A 38 -27.75 -21.89 -8.60
N GLY A 39 -26.56 -22.37 -8.20
CA GLY A 39 -25.62 -23.15 -8.99
C GLY A 39 -24.69 -22.34 -9.90
N GLU A 40 -24.79 -20.99 -9.91
CA GLU A 40 -23.93 -20.15 -10.74
C GLU A 40 -22.54 -19.98 -10.11
N SER A 41 -21.49 -20.10 -10.93
CA SER A 41 -20.14 -19.78 -10.49
C SER A 41 -19.95 -18.27 -10.33
N MET A 42 -19.08 -17.90 -9.40
CA MET A 42 -18.71 -16.52 -9.11
C MET A 42 -17.19 -16.42 -9.06
N ILE A 43 -16.66 -15.36 -9.67
CA ILE A 43 -15.26 -14.95 -9.52
C ILE A 43 -15.22 -13.48 -9.12
N LEU A 44 -14.69 -13.19 -7.93
CA LEU A 44 -14.36 -11.83 -7.48
C LEU A 44 -12.86 -11.75 -7.31
N ASN A 45 -12.24 -10.62 -7.66
CA ASN A 45 -10.79 -10.51 -7.57
C ASN A 45 -10.35 -9.09 -7.23
N GLY A 46 -9.10 -8.99 -6.80
CA GLY A 46 -8.46 -7.71 -6.58
C GLY A 46 -6.98 -7.90 -6.33
N GLY A 47 -6.24 -6.82 -6.49
CA GLY A 47 -4.81 -6.84 -6.25
C GLY A 47 -4.22 -5.45 -6.25
N TYR A 48 -2.94 -5.40 -5.94
CA TYR A 48 -2.19 -4.17 -5.98
C TYR A 48 -0.74 -4.40 -6.38
N VAL A 49 -0.12 -3.33 -6.87
CA VAL A 49 1.33 -3.20 -6.99
C VAL A 49 1.73 -1.92 -6.29
N GLU A 50 2.75 -2.01 -5.45
CA GLU A 50 3.34 -0.90 -4.72
C GLU A 50 4.84 -0.85 -5.00
N ALA A 51 5.33 0.35 -5.31
CA ALA A 51 6.75 0.62 -5.46
C ALA A 51 7.16 1.74 -4.49
N GLY A 52 8.34 1.61 -3.90
CA GLY A 52 8.89 2.59 -2.98
C GLY A 52 10.34 2.91 -3.31
N TYR A 53 10.74 4.16 -3.12
CA TYR A 53 12.11 4.62 -3.32
C TYR A 53 12.58 5.53 -2.19
N TRP A 54 13.71 5.19 -1.57
CA TRP A 54 14.36 5.99 -0.53
C TRP A 54 15.26 7.07 -1.15
N LEU A 55 14.85 8.32 -1.04
CA LEU A 55 15.57 9.48 -1.58
C LEU A 55 16.92 9.72 -0.90
N THR A 56 17.04 9.31 0.36
CA THR A 56 18.23 9.48 1.22
C THR A 56 19.13 8.25 1.26
N GLY A 57 18.82 7.22 0.45
CA GLY A 57 19.67 6.06 0.22
C GLY A 57 19.46 4.88 1.17
N GLU A 58 18.55 4.98 2.14
CA GLU A 58 18.17 3.87 3.01
C GLU A 58 17.52 2.72 2.20
N HIS A 59 17.25 1.61 2.87
CA HIS A 59 16.51 0.49 2.31
C HIS A 59 15.54 -0.08 3.36
N LYS A 60 14.49 -0.77 2.91
CA LYS A 60 13.62 -1.52 3.81
C LYS A 60 14.43 -2.63 4.49
N ASN A 61 14.22 -2.85 5.79
CA ASN A 61 14.80 -3.99 6.50
C ASN A 61 13.92 -5.22 6.28
N TYR A 62 14.46 -6.30 5.72
CA TYR A 62 13.71 -7.53 5.51
C TYR A 62 14.10 -8.60 6.54
N LEU A 63 13.16 -8.96 7.41
CA LEU A 63 13.34 -9.97 8.45
C LEU A 63 13.05 -11.36 7.86
N ARG A 64 14.06 -11.96 7.22
CA ARG A 64 13.93 -13.25 6.50
C ARG A 64 13.30 -14.38 7.31
N GLN A 65 13.58 -14.44 8.62
CA GLN A 65 13.03 -15.48 9.51
C GLN A 65 11.51 -15.37 9.69
N GLN A 66 10.94 -14.18 9.48
CA GLN A 66 9.53 -13.88 9.70
C GLN A 66 8.78 -13.56 8.40
N GLY A 67 9.49 -13.37 7.28
CA GLY A 67 8.90 -13.01 6.01
C GLY A 67 8.34 -11.58 5.93
N ILE A 68 8.67 -10.72 6.91
CA ILE A 68 8.11 -9.36 7.03
C ILE A 68 9.17 -8.27 6.85
N TYR A 69 8.71 -7.07 6.52
CA TYR A 69 9.52 -5.86 6.62
C TYR A 69 9.55 -5.34 8.05
N GLY A 70 10.76 -5.09 8.55
CA GLY A 70 11.01 -4.44 9.84
C GLY A 70 11.03 -2.92 9.74
N GLY A 71 11.22 -2.27 10.89
CA GLY A 71 11.40 -0.82 10.96
C GLY A 71 12.64 -0.35 10.19
N VAL A 72 12.62 0.90 9.72
CA VAL A 72 13.72 1.51 8.97
C VAL A 72 14.58 2.33 9.90
N THR A 73 15.90 2.23 9.72
CA THR A 73 16.88 3.03 10.46
C THR A 73 17.43 4.11 9.53
N PRO A 74 17.10 5.40 9.77
CA PRO A 74 17.70 6.49 9.00
C PRO A 74 19.22 6.45 9.08
N HIS A 75 19.91 6.76 7.98
CA HIS A 75 21.38 6.92 8.00
C HIS A 75 21.81 8.03 8.95
N SER A 76 20.99 9.06 9.08
CA SER A 76 21.12 10.13 10.04
C SER A 76 19.73 10.57 10.50
N ASN A 77 19.53 10.73 11.80
CA ASN A 77 18.29 11.32 12.33
C ASN A 77 18.16 12.77 11.85
N PHE A 78 16.94 13.30 11.89
CA PHE A 78 16.74 14.71 11.63
C PHE A 78 17.32 15.56 12.76
N PHE A 79 18.20 16.51 12.40
CA PHE A 79 18.63 17.58 13.29
C PHE A 79 19.07 18.79 12.47
N ARG A 80 19.02 19.97 13.09
CA ARG A 80 19.58 21.20 12.57
C ARG A 80 20.09 22.02 13.74
N VAL A 81 21.40 22.13 13.86
CA VAL A 81 22.05 22.81 15.00
C VAL A 81 23.15 23.73 14.50
N ASP A 82 23.37 24.83 15.20
CA ASP A 82 24.55 25.66 15.01
C ASP A 82 25.74 25.02 15.73
N GLY A 83 26.90 24.99 15.08
CA GLY A 83 28.09 24.31 15.58
C GLY A 83 29.37 24.93 15.03
N ASP A 84 30.51 24.35 15.43
CA ASP A 84 31.83 24.94 15.17
C ASP A 84 32.17 25.07 13.67
N CYS A 85 31.48 24.34 12.79
CA CYS A 85 31.60 24.44 11.33
C CYS A 85 30.40 25.13 10.63
N GLY A 86 29.54 25.82 11.40
CA GLY A 86 28.29 26.43 10.94
C GLY A 86 27.08 25.53 11.19
N ILE A 87 26.05 25.64 10.34
CA ILE A 87 24.80 24.87 10.50
C ILE A 87 25.03 23.41 10.09
N CYS A 88 25.07 22.51 11.07
CA CYS A 88 25.07 21.07 10.87
C CYS A 88 23.64 20.55 10.69
N THR A 89 23.43 19.65 9.72
CA THR A 89 22.10 19.07 9.46
C THR A 89 22.14 17.57 9.24
N GLY A 90 21.08 16.90 9.69
CA GLY A 90 20.69 15.56 9.28
C GLY A 90 19.29 15.61 8.68
N PRO A 91 19.04 15.02 7.48
CA PRO A 91 17.74 15.15 6.83
C PRO A 91 16.67 14.17 7.36
N GLY A 92 17.04 13.18 8.17
CA GLY A 92 16.20 11.98 8.37
C GLY A 92 16.21 11.09 7.14
N ALA A 93 15.35 10.08 7.10
CA ALA A 93 15.12 9.28 5.90
C ALA A 93 13.83 9.69 5.19
N TRP A 94 13.89 9.82 3.87
CA TRP A 94 12.77 10.18 3.02
C TRP A 94 12.45 9.06 2.03
N GLU A 95 11.19 8.63 2.01
CA GLU A 95 10.68 7.58 1.13
C GLU A 95 9.51 8.12 0.33
N LEU A 96 9.56 7.91 -1.00
CA LEU A 96 8.41 8.06 -1.88
C LEU A 96 7.79 6.69 -2.10
N VAL A 97 6.46 6.61 -2.04
CA VAL A 97 5.71 5.38 -2.29
C VAL A 97 4.62 5.66 -3.32
N GLY A 98 4.47 4.77 -4.30
CA GLY A 98 3.38 4.78 -5.24
C GLY A 98 2.68 3.43 -5.23
N ARG A 99 1.35 3.43 -5.21
CA ARG A 99 0.55 2.20 -5.25
C ARG A 99 -0.62 2.33 -6.21
N VAL A 100 -0.84 1.29 -7.01
CA VAL A 100 -2.05 1.10 -7.79
C VAL A 100 -2.74 -0.15 -7.29
N SER A 101 -4.04 -0.06 -6.98
CA SER A 101 -4.85 -1.20 -6.59
C SER A 101 -6.13 -1.25 -7.38
N THR A 102 -6.58 -2.45 -7.73
CA THR A 102 -7.87 -2.68 -8.34
C THR A 102 -8.64 -3.74 -7.57
N ILE A 103 -9.95 -3.61 -7.56
CA ILE A 103 -10.86 -4.66 -7.10
C ILE A 103 -12.05 -4.72 -8.05
N ASP A 104 -12.39 -5.92 -8.48
CA ASP A 104 -13.55 -6.22 -9.31
C ASP A 104 -14.51 -7.13 -8.53
N LEU A 105 -15.66 -6.56 -8.20
CA LEU A 105 -16.73 -7.24 -7.49
C LEU A 105 -17.95 -7.50 -8.39
N THR A 106 -17.75 -7.57 -9.71
CA THR A 106 -18.82 -7.76 -10.70
C THR A 106 -18.65 -9.07 -11.46
N ASN A 107 -19.64 -9.96 -11.35
CA ASN A 107 -19.61 -11.24 -12.05
C ASN A 107 -21.02 -11.83 -12.17
N ASN A 108 -21.45 -12.21 -13.37
CA ASN A 108 -22.78 -12.79 -13.62
C ASN A 108 -23.92 -11.92 -13.03
N ASN A 109 -24.70 -12.48 -12.12
CA ASN A 109 -25.80 -11.83 -11.40
C ASN A 109 -25.33 -10.89 -10.26
N ILE A 110 -24.02 -10.83 -9.97
CA ILE A 110 -23.44 -10.00 -8.90
C ILE A 110 -22.97 -8.67 -9.47
N ASN A 111 -23.48 -7.59 -8.86
CA ASN A 111 -23.21 -6.24 -9.30
C ASN A 111 -22.58 -5.39 -8.18
N GLY A 112 -21.30 -5.63 -7.96
CA GLY A 112 -20.51 -4.93 -6.96
C GLY A 112 -19.83 -3.66 -7.41
N GLY A 113 -19.58 -3.52 -8.70
CA GLY A 113 -18.75 -2.47 -9.27
C GLY A 113 -17.27 -2.84 -9.28
N THR A 114 -16.49 -2.02 -9.96
CA THR A 114 -15.03 -2.07 -10.00
C THR A 114 -14.48 -0.80 -9.38
N MET A 115 -13.37 -0.92 -8.66
CA MET A 115 -12.71 0.24 -8.06
C MET A 115 -11.22 0.19 -8.33
N THR A 116 -10.68 1.28 -8.88
CA THR A 116 -9.24 1.46 -9.09
C THR A 116 -8.77 2.65 -8.28
N ASN A 117 -7.73 2.44 -7.47
CA ASN A 117 -7.12 3.48 -6.65
C ASN A 117 -5.68 3.73 -7.07
N PHE A 118 -5.33 5.00 -7.19
CA PHE A 118 -3.96 5.48 -7.34
C PHE A 118 -3.57 6.20 -6.06
N SER A 119 -2.49 5.75 -5.42
CA SER A 119 -1.98 6.33 -4.19
C SER A 119 -0.55 6.82 -4.40
N ALA A 120 -0.26 8.01 -3.88
CA ALA A 120 1.09 8.56 -3.78
C ALA A 120 1.34 8.97 -2.33
N GLY A 121 2.45 8.49 -1.77
CA GLY A 121 2.84 8.67 -0.38
C GLY A 121 4.23 9.28 -0.26
N LEU A 122 4.41 10.14 0.75
CA LEU A 122 5.69 10.66 1.18
C LEU A 122 5.86 10.36 2.67
N ASN A 123 6.86 9.55 2.99
CA ASN A 123 7.17 9.19 4.36
C ASN A 123 8.48 9.85 4.78
N TRP A 124 8.45 10.53 5.93
CA TRP A 124 9.62 11.12 6.54
C TRP A 124 9.89 10.50 7.90
N TYR A 125 11.01 9.78 7.99
CA TYR A 125 11.51 9.13 9.20
C TYR A 125 12.53 10.06 9.84
N TYR A 126 12.04 10.93 10.71
CA TYR A 126 12.88 11.93 11.36
C TYR A 126 13.69 11.33 12.53
N THR A 127 13.28 10.20 13.09
CA THR A 127 14.12 9.33 13.94
C THR A 127 13.83 7.85 13.68
N ILE A 128 14.63 6.94 14.25
CA ILE A 128 14.34 5.49 14.24
C ILE A 128 12.99 5.11 14.87
N ARG A 129 12.44 5.96 15.76
CA ARG A 129 11.17 5.70 16.47
C ARG A 129 9.98 6.46 15.89
N SER A 130 10.23 7.40 14.99
CA SER A 130 9.21 8.35 14.63
C SER A 130 9.18 8.68 13.15
N ARG A 131 7.96 8.75 12.61
CA ARG A 131 7.73 9.10 11.21
C ARG A 131 6.46 9.92 11.01
N ILE A 132 6.47 10.72 9.96
CA ILE A 132 5.30 11.43 9.43
C ILE A 132 5.04 10.89 8.03
N MET A 133 3.78 10.59 7.73
CA MET A 133 3.34 10.06 6.45
C MET A 133 2.31 11.03 5.86
N PHE A 134 2.47 11.34 4.59
CA PHE A 134 1.53 12.14 3.80
C PHE A 134 1.08 11.30 2.62
N ASP A 135 -0.21 11.05 2.51
CA ASP A 135 -0.79 10.22 1.47
C ASP A 135 -1.84 10.98 0.68
N TYR A 136 -1.78 10.87 -0.63
CA TYR A 136 -2.83 11.26 -1.55
C TYR A 136 -3.37 10.02 -2.25
N VAL A 137 -4.70 9.86 -2.23
CA VAL A 137 -5.38 8.76 -2.91
C VAL A 137 -6.44 9.31 -3.85
N HIS A 138 -6.38 8.91 -5.11
CA HIS A 138 -7.46 9.07 -6.07
C HIS A 138 -8.15 7.73 -6.24
N ALA A 139 -9.43 7.65 -5.85
CA ALA A 139 -10.24 6.45 -5.93
C ALA A 139 -11.32 6.62 -7.00
N GLY A 140 -11.26 5.80 -8.05
CA GLY A 140 -12.28 5.74 -9.09
C GLY A 140 -13.15 4.50 -8.91
N LEU A 141 -14.46 4.66 -8.94
CA LEU A 141 -15.47 3.61 -8.84
C LEU A 141 -16.32 3.64 -10.11
N ASP A 142 -16.45 2.50 -10.79
CA ASP A 142 -17.49 2.25 -11.80
C ASP A 142 -18.48 1.25 -11.19
N ARG A 143 -19.75 1.61 -11.18
CA ARG A 143 -20.81 0.64 -10.89
C ARG A 143 -22.01 0.88 -11.81
N ASN A 144 -22.28 -0.09 -12.69
CA ASN A 144 -23.36 -0.02 -13.68
C ASN A 144 -23.21 1.11 -14.69
N GLY A 145 -21.98 1.44 -15.11
CA GLY A 145 -21.74 2.56 -16.01
C GLY A 145 -22.00 3.91 -15.36
N VAL A 146 -22.04 3.96 -14.03
CA VAL A 146 -22.02 5.19 -13.23
C VAL A 146 -20.63 5.31 -12.62
N ASP A 147 -19.91 6.30 -13.10
CA ASP A 147 -18.58 6.63 -12.61
C ASP A 147 -18.65 7.59 -11.42
N SER A 148 -17.81 7.35 -10.43
CA SER A 148 -17.59 8.25 -9.30
C SER A 148 -16.11 8.30 -8.97
N ALA A 149 -15.64 9.45 -8.49
CA ALA A 149 -14.26 9.63 -8.07
C ALA A 149 -14.18 10.35 -6.73
N ALA A 150 -13.19 9.98 -5.93
CA ALA A 150 -12.86 10.64 -4.68
C ALA A 150 -11.37 11.01 -4.63
N HIS A 151 -11.08 12.17 -4.05
CA HIS A 151 -9.73 12.62 -3.72
C HIS A 151 -9.58 12.66 -2.20
N ILE A 152 -8.59 11.94 -1.68
CA ILE A 152 -8.37 11.78 -0.24
C ILE A 152 -6.96 12.24 0.07
N PHE A 153 -6.83 13.14 1.04
CA PHE A 153 -5.56 13.57 1.60
C PHE A 153 -5.51 13.10 3.06
N ALA A 154 -4.47 12.37 3.41
CA ALA A 154 -4.27 11.85 4.75
C ALA A 154 -2.89 12.22 5.27
N THR A 155 -2.81 12.45 6.58
CA THR A 155 -1.54 12.63 7.27
C THR A 155 -1.55 11.80 8.53
N ARG A 156 -0.43 11.14 8.81
CA ARG A 156 -0.27 10.34 10.02
C ARG A 156 1.06 10.64 10.66
N PHE A 157 1.02 10.95 11.95
CA PHE A 157 2.18 10.94 12.82
C PHE A 157 2.24 9.60 13.56
N GLN A 158 3.41 9.00 13.64
CA GLN A 158 3.63 7.75 14.37
C GLN A 158 4.86 7.85 15.27
N TYR A 159 4.73 7.31 16.48
CA TYR A 159 5.80 7.14 17.46
C TYR A 159 5.78 5.69 17.99
N ALA A 160 6.93 5.03 18.00
CA ALA A 160 7.12 3.68 18.54
C ALA A 160 7.94 3.74 19.84
N PHE A 161 7.45 3.07 20.89
CA PHE A 161 8.07 3.03 22.23
C PHE A 161 8.77 1.70 22.49
#